data_AF-G0PGJ0-F1
#
_entry.id   AF-G0PGJ0-F1
#
_cell.length_a   1.000
_cell.length_b   1.000
_cell.length_c   1.000
_cell.angle_alpha   90.00
_cell.angle_beta   90.00
_cell.angle_gamma   90.00
#
_symmetry.space_group_name_H-M   'P 1'
#
loop_
_entity.id
_entity.type
_entity.pdbx_description
1 polymer ?
#
loop_
_entity_poly.entity_id
_entity_poly.type
_entity_poly.pdbx_seq_one_letter_code
_entity_poly.pdbx_strand_id
1 'polypeptide(L)'
;MNRIFGTAKKVPPPDLNNAISNVESRSESIDKKIQKLDGDLMKLRDQMSKMREGPSKNLIKQKALRILKQKRMYENQKGQLDQQCFNMDQSNFAIQGMKDNQVTVAAMAAGLKTMQKEYKKMNIDKIEDLQDQMEDMLDMNNEIQEAMSRQYDTPDIDEADLEAELAMLGDETRSDEFGLPKLPA
;
A
#
# COMPACT_ATOMS: atom_id res chain seq x y z
N MET A 1 45.17 -30.92 15.49
CA MET A 1 44.62 -30.15 16.63
C MET A 1 43.11 -30.19 16.56
N ASN A 2 42.47 -30.80 17.54
CA ASN A 2 41.01 -31.01 17.60
C ASN A 2 40.32 -29.73 18.09
N ARG A 3 39.34 -29.22 17.33
CA ARG A 3 38.37 -28.24 17.84
C ARG A 3 37.22 -29.00 18.49
N ILE A 4 37.40 -29.31 19.77
CA ILE A 4 36.35 -29.72 20.71
C ILE A 4 35.89 -28.41 21.37
N PHE A 5 34.58 -28.24 21.56
CA PHE A 5 33.84 -27.07 22.07
C PHE A 5 33.24 -26.11 21.04
N GLY A 6 31.93 -26.25 20.87
CA GLY A 6 31.02 -25.20 20.43
C GLY A 6 30.82 -25.11 18.93
N THR A 7 29.87 -25.89 18.40
CA THR A 7 29.20 -25.51 17.16
C THR A 7 28.57 -24.14 17.39
N ALA A 8 29.13 -23.10 16.78
CA ALA A 8 28.49 -21.79 16.74
C ALA A 8 27.08 -22.01 16.15
N LYS A 9 26.03 -21.79 16.94
CA LYS A 9 24.66 -21.75 16.42
C LYS A 9 24.69 -20.80 15.23
N LYS A 10 24.34 -21.28 14.02
CA LYS A 10 24.21 -20.43 12.83
C LYS A 10 23.33 -19.25 13.23
N VAL A 11 23.93 -18.07 13.31
CA VAL A 11 23.17 -16.84 13.54
C VAL A 11 22.20 -16.74 12.37
N PRO A 12 20.88 -16.67 12.62
CA PRO A 12 19.91 -16.49 11.56
C PRO A 12 20.33 -15.27 10.72
N PRO A 13 20.16 -15.32 9.39
CA PRO A 13 20.43 -14.16 8.57
C PRO A 13 19.61 -12.97 9.10
N PRO A 14 20.16 -11.73 9.02
CA PRO A 14 19.47 -10.56 9.50
C PRO A 14 18.09 -10.46 8.83
N ASP A 15 17.06 -10.37 9.66
CA ASP A 15 15.68 -10.24 9.25
C ASP A 15 15.23 -8.79 9.47
N LEU A 16 14.64 -8.20 8.45
CA LEU A 16 14.25 -6.79 8.45
C LEU A 16 13.18 -6.51 9.51
N ASN A 17 12.25 -7.45 9.73
CA ASN A 17 11.22 -7.29 10.77
C ASN A 17 11.86 -7.29 12.17
N ASN A 18 12.79 -8.19 12.44
CA ASN A 18 13.54 -8.17 13.70
C ASN A 18 14.35 -6.87 13.88
N ALA A 19 14.92 -6.32 12.81
CA ALA A 19 15.62 -5.04 12.87
C ALA A 19 14.68 -3.87 13.19
N ILE A 20 13.49 -3.84 12.56
CA ILE A 20 12.41 -2.88 12.83
C ILE A 20 12.01 -2.95 14.31
N SER A 21 11.64 -4.13 14.82
CA SER A 21 11.21 -4.29 16.21
C SER A 21 12.28 -3.87 17.23
N ASN A 22 13.56 -4.10 16.93
CA ASN A 22 14.65 -3.64 17.79
C ASN A 22 14.78 -2.10 17.81
N VAL A 23 14.58 -1.44 16.67
CA VAL A 23 14.58 0.03 16.59
C VAL A 23 13.37 0.61 17.31
N GLU A 24 12.19 0.03 17.14
CA GLU A 24 10.96 0.42 17.86
C GLU A 24 11.14 0.32 19.37
N SER A 25 11.65 -0.79 19.88
CA SER A 25 11.92 -0.98 21.31
C SER A 25 12.88 0.06 21.89
N ARG A 26 13.89 0.46 21.09
CA ARG A 26 14.80 1.56 21.46
C ARG A 26 14.08 2.91 21.44
N SER A 27 13.20 3.16 20.46
CA SER A 27 12.39 4.37 20.38
C SER A 27 11.49 4.50 21.61
N GLU A 28 10.77 3.44 21.99
CA GLU A 28 9.95 3.40 23.21
C GLU A 28 10.77 3.67 24.49
N SER A 29 11.98 3.13 24.56
CA SER A 29 12.88 3.35 25.69
C SER A 29 13.33 4.81 25.80
N ILE A 30 13.48 5.50 24.66
CA ILE A 30 13.77 6.93 24.61
C ILE A 30 12.53 7.73 24.99
N ASP A 31 11.33 7.34 24.53
CA ASP A 31 10.07 8.00 24.89
C ASP A 31 9.84 8.01 26.40
N LYS A 32 10.08 6.89 27.08
CA LYS A 32 9.99 6.82 28.55
C LYS A 32 10.95 7.81 29.24
N LYS A 33 12.14 8.05 28.67
CA LYS A 33 13.10 9.05 29.19
C LYS A 33 12.60 10.47 28.93
N ILE A 34 12.04 10.75 27.76
CA ILE A 34 11.45 12.05 27.40
C ILE A 34 10.29 12.37 28.37
N GLN A 35 9.36 11.43 28.57
CA GLN A 35 8.22 11.60 29.48
C GLN A 35 8.67 11.92 30.92
N LYS A 36 9.71 11.24 31.41
CA LYS A 36 10.28 11.54 32.74
C LYS A 36 10.81 12.98 32.81
N LEU A 37 11.56 13.41 31.80
CA LEU A 37 12.11 14.78 31.73
C LEU A 37 10.99 15.83 31.63
N ASP A 38 9.90 15.54 30.92
CA ASP A 38 8.71 16.40 30.86
C ASP A 38 8.06 16.56 32.22
N GLY A 39 7.89 15.46 32.97
CA GLY A 39 7.39 15.51 34.34
C GLY A 39 8.27 16.36 35.26
N ASP A 40 9.60 16.25 35.13
CA ASP A 40 10.54 17.08 35.90
C ASP A 40 10.48 18.56 35.49
N LEU A 41 10.36 18.87 34.19
CA LEU A 41 10.19 20.23 33.68
C LEU A 41 8.89 20.86 34.19
N MET A 42 7.79 20.10 34.22
CA MET A 42 6.50 20.57 34.72
C MET A 42 6.60 20.97 36.19
N LYS A 43 7.22 20.13 37.03
CA LYS A 43 7.46 20.45 38.46
C LYS A 43 8.31 21.71 38.64
N LEU A 44 9.37 21.87 37.87
CA LEU A 44 10.23 23.05 37.94
C LEU A 44 9.49 24.32 37.47
N ARG A 45 8.63 24.20 36.45
CA ARG A 45 7.77 25.30 35.99
C ARG A 45 6.83 25.77 37.10
N ASP A 46 6.16 24.83 37.76
CA ASP A 46 5.19 25.12 38.82
C ASP A 46 5.88 25.62 40.10
N GLN A 47 7.11 25.20 40.36
CA GLN A 47 7.93 25.78 41.42
C GLN A 47 8.27 27.24 41.10
N MET A 48 8.76 27.52 39.89
CA MET A 48 9.14 28.87 39.48
C MET A 48 7.96 29.85 39.44
N SER A 49 6.75 29.39 39.08
CA SER A 49 5.56 30.25 39.03
C SER A 49 5.16 30.80 40.39
N LYS A 50 5.51 30.09 41.48
CA LYS A 50 5.25 30.50 42.87
C LYS A 50 6.38 31.33 43.48
N MET A 51 7.49 31.51 42.76
CA MET A 51 8.67 32.23 43.25
C MET A 51 8.69 33.68 42.74
N ARG A 52 9.08 34.60 43.63
CA ARG A 52 9.48 35.96 43.24
C ARG A 52 10.75 35.93 42.40
N GLU A 53 10.90 36.92 41.54
CA GLU A 53 12.13 37.10 40.77
C GLU A 53 13.34 37.28 41.71
N GLY A 54 14.46 36.64 41.38
CA GLY A 54 15.67 36.72 42.17
C GLY A 54 16.63 35.52 42.01
N PRO A 55 17.74 35.51 42.76
CA PRO A 55 18.80 34.50 42.65
C PRO A 55 18.29 33.06 42.78
N SER A 56 17.36 32.82 43.72
CA SER A 56 16.78 31.50 43.94
C SER A 56 15.97 31.01 42.73
N LYS A 57 15.17 31.89 42.09
CA LYS A 57 14.40 31.53 40.88
C LYS A 57 15.33 31.30 39.69
N ASN A 58 16.41 32.06 39.58
CA ASN A 58 17.44 31.88 38.55
C ASN A 58 18.14 30.51 38.63
N LEU A 59 18.41 30.00 39.83
CA LEU A 59 18.97 28.66 40.02
C LEU A 59 18.03 27.56 39.49
N ILE A 60 16.73 27.66 39.79
CA ILE A 60 15.71 26.72 39.29
C ILE A 60 15.58 26.82 37.77
N LYS A 61 15.62 28.04 37.21
CA LYS A 61 15.63 28.27 35.76
C LYS A 61 16.83 27.61 35.09
N GLN A 62 18.04 27.74 35.66
CA GLN A 62 19.22 27.07 35.13
C GLN A 62 19.10 25.55 35.18
N LYS A 63 18.54 24.99 36.25
CA LYS A 63 18.25 23.55 36.35
C LYS A 63 17.27 23.11 35.25
N ALA A 64 16.18 23.85 35.04
CA ALA A 64 15.21 23.58 33.99
C ALA A 64 15.85 23.62 32.59
N LEU A 65 16.73 24.59 32.32
CA LEU A 65 17.45 24.67 31.04
C LEU A 65 18.35 23.45 30.78
N ARG A 66 19.00 22.89 31.81
CA ARG A 66 19.80 21.66 31.64
C ARG A 66 18.92 20.45 31.30
N ILE A 67 17.80 20.31 31.99
CA ILE A 67 16.82 19.23 31.72
C ILE A 67 16.24 19.38 30.32
N LEU A 68 15.89 20.61 29.90
CA LEU A 68 15.37 20.87 28.56
C LEU A 68 16.40 20.52 27.47
N LYS A 69 17.68 20.84 27.67
CA LYS A 69 18.76 20.42 26.75
C LYS A 69 18.85 18.90 26.65
N GLN A 70 18.78 18.19 27.78
CA GLN A 70 18.79 16.73 27.79
C GLN A 70 17.57 16.15 27.09
N LYS A 71 16.37 16.74 27.27
CA LYS A 71 15.15 16.35 26.58
C LYS A 71 15.31 16.48 25.07
N ARG A 72 15.77 17.65 24.59
CA ARG A 72 16.02 17.89 23.15
C ARG A 72 17.01 16.90 22.54
N MET A 73 18.03 16.49 23.30
CA MET A 73 18.97 15.45 22.83
C MET A 73 18.25 14.12 22.60
N TYR A 74 17.37 13.70 23.52
CA TYR A 74 16.59 12.48 23.35
C TYR A 74 15.54 12.59 22.24
N GLU A 75 14.86 13.74 22.09
CA GLU A 75 13.94 14.00 20.98
C GLU A 75 14.65 13.85 19.63
N ASN A 76 15.87 14.38 19.50
CA ASN A 76 16.68 14.21 18.30
C ASN A 76 17.08 12.74 18.05
N GLN A 77 17.49 12.02 19.10
CA GLN A 77 17.80 10.58 18.98
C GLN A 77 16.59 9.77 18.56
N LYS A 78 15.40 10.10 19.09
CA LYS A 78 14.14 9.47 18.70
C LYS A 78 13.85 9.71 17.22
N GLY A 79 13.92 10.97 16.76
CA GLY A 79 13.68 11.30 15.35
C GLY A 79 14.60 10.54 14.39
N GLN A 80 15.86 10.29 14.78
CA GLN A 80 16.77 9.45 13.99
C GLN A 80 16.33 7.98 13.94
N LEU A 81 15.86 7.42 15.06
CA LEU A 81 15.33 6.05 15.09
C LEU A 81 14.05 5.91 14.29
N ASP A 82 13.14 6.89 14.39
CA ASP A 82 11.89 6.91 13.63
C ASP A 82 12.18 6.95 12.11
N GLN A 83 13.14 7.78 11.68
CA GLN A 83 13.59 7.79 10.29
C GLN A 83 14.21 6.46 9.86
N GLN A 84 14.99 5.81 10.74
CA GLN A 84 15.56 4.50 10.47
C GLN A 84 14.47 3.44 10.30
N CYS A 85 13.45 3.45 11.17
CA CYS A 85 12.29 2.57 11.08
C CYS A 85 11.56 2.76 9.75
N PHE A 86 11.23 4.01 9.41
CA PHE A 86 10.56 4.34 8.17
C PHE A 86 11.32 3.83 6.93
N ASN A 87 12.63 4.02 6.87
CA ASN A 87 13.44 3.53 5.75
C ASN A 87 13.42 2.00 5.63
N MET A 88 13.38 1.29 6.76
CA MET A 88 13.24 -0.16 6.79
C MET A 88 11.83 -0.60 6.37
N ASP A 89 10.77 0.08 6.81
CA ASP A 89 9.40 -0.20 6.39
C ASP A 89 9.22 -0.03 4.88
N GLN A 90 9.78 1.03 4.30
CA GLN A 90 9.81 1.23 2.85
C GLN A 90 10.53 0.08 2.12
N SER A 91 11.66 -0.37 2.67
CA SER A 91 12.39 -1.52 2.13
C SER A 91 11.56 -2.81 2.23
N ASN A 92 10.82 -3.00 3.33
CA ASN A 92 9.97 -4.15 3.55
C ASN A 92 8.81 -4.20 2.56
N PHE A 93 8.17 -3.04 2.32
CA PHE A 93 7.13 -2.88 1.31
C PHE A 93 7.65 -3.20 -0.10
N ALA A 94 8.83 -2.70 -0.46
CA ALA A 94 9.47 -3.00 -1.74
C ALA A 94 9.76 -4.51 -1.89
N ILE A 95 10.29 -5.16 -0.84
CA ILE A 95 10.53 -6.61 -0.82
C ILE A 95 9.21 -7.38 -1.01
N GLN A 96 8.13 -6.94 -0.38
CA GLN A 96 6.83 -7.59 -0.54
C GLN A 96 6.32 -7.47 -1.97
N GLY A 97 6.37 -6.28 -2.58
CA GLY A 97 6.02 -6.10 -4.00
C GLY A 97 6.88 -6.96 -4.94
N MET A 98 8.17 -7.14 -4.63
CA MET A 98 9.04 -8.05 -5.39
C MET A 98 8.60 -9.53 -5.27
N LYS A 99 8.18 -9.97 -4.08
CA LYS A 99 7.64 -11.33 -3.88
C LYS A 99 6.35 -11.52 -4.66
N ASP A 100 5.45 -10.55 -4.63
CA ASP A 100 4.18 -10.62 -5.36
C ASP A 100 4.43 -10.68 -6.88
N ASN A 101 5.36 -9.88 -7.39
CA ASN A 101 5.80 -9.95 -8.79
C ASN A 101 6.39 -11.32 -9.15
N GLN A 102 7.18 -11.93 -8.26
CA GLN A 102 7.72 -13.27 -8.47
C GLN A 102 6.60 -14.31 -8.58
N VAL A 103 5.55 -14.21 -7.76
CA VAL A 103 4.37 -15.09 -7.83
C VAL A 103 3.65 -14.91 -9.16
N THR A 104 3.41 -13.67 -9.59
CA THR A 104 2.80 -13.37 -10.90
C THR A 104 3.61 -13.97 -12.06
N VAL A 105 4.92 -13.77 -12.08
CA VAL A 105 5.80 -14.34 -13.11
C VAL A 105 5.75 -15.87 -13.10
N ALA A 106 5.76 -16.49 -11.92
CA ALA A 106 5.63 -17.94 -11.80
C ALA A 106 4.28 -18.45 -12.33
N ALA A 107 3.19 -17.73 -12.06
CA ALA A 107 1.86 -18.06 -12.58
C ALA A 107 1.79 -17.92 -14.11
N MET A 108 2.38 -16.86 -14.68
CA MET A 108 2.48 -16.68 -16.13
C MET A 108 3.28 -17.81 -16.79
N ALA A 109 4.41 -18.20 -16.20
CA ALA A 109 5.22 -19.31 -16.71
C ALA A 109 4.46 -20.64 -16.69
N ALA A 110 3.69 -20.89 -15.63
CA ALA A 110 2.81 -22.05 -15.54
C ALA A 110 1.69 -22.00 -16.61
N GLY A 111 1.06 -20.85 -16.78
CA GLY A 111 0.04 -20.63 -17.82
C GLY A 111 0.58 -20.86 -19.23
N LEU A 112 1.78 -20.34 -19.53
CA LEU A 112 2.44 -20.55 -20.82
C LEU A 112 2.71 -22.03 -21.09
N LYS A 113 3.17 -22.78 -20.08
CA LYS A 113 3.40 -24.23 -20.20
C LYS A 113 2.10 -24.99 -20.47
N THR A 114 0.99 -24.60 -19.83
CA THR A 114 -0.34 -25.16 -20.10
C THR A 114 -0.78 -24.83 -21.52
N MET A 115 -0.64 -23.57 -21.95
CA MET A 115 -0.97 -23.14 -23.32
C MET A 115 -0.19 -23.94 -24.36
N GLN A 116 1.12 -24.13 -24.17
CA GLN A 116 1.95 -24.97 -25.05
C GLN A 116 1.48 -26.43 -25.09
N LYS A 117 0.99 -26.97 -23.97
CA LYS A 117 0.45 -28.34 -23.91
C LYS A 117 -0.87 -28.45 -24.67
N GLU A 118 -1.78 -27.49 -24.50
CA GLU A 118 -3.06 -27.47 -25.24
C GLU A 118 -2.82 -27.23 -26.73
N TYR A 119 -1.87 -26.35 -27.10
CA TYR A 119 -1.49 -26.12 -28.50
C TYR A 119 -0.97 -27.41 -29.17
N LYS A 120 -0.23 -28.25 -28.45
CA LYS A 120 0.21 -29.57 -28.96
C LYS A 120 -0.92 -30.59 -29.11
N LYS A 121 -2.06 -30.40 -28.44
CA LYS A 121 -3.25 -31.26 -28.59
C LYS A 121 -4.14 -30.78 -29.74
N MET A 122 -4.05 -29.52 -30.13
CA MET A 122 -4.66 -29.06 -31.36
C MET A 122 -3.93 -29.71 -32.54
N ASN A 123 -4.60 -30.64 -33.19
CA ASN A 123 -4.09 -31.27 -34.40
C ASN A 123 -4.09 -30.20 -35.51
N ILE A 124 -2.91 -29.84 -36.02
CA ILE A 124 -2.78 -28.88 -37.13
C ILE A 124 -3.53 -29.40 -38.37
N ASP A 125 -3.59 -30.73 -38.56
CA ASP A 125 -4.36 -31.37 -39.63
C ASP A 125 -5.88 -31.10 -39.54
N LYS A 126 -6.39 -30.73 -38.35
CA LYS A 126 -7.79 -30.32 -38.18
C LYS A 126 -7.97 -28.80 -38.31
N ILE A 127 -6.89 -28.02 -38.38
CA ILE A 127 -6.96 -26.57 -38.57
C ILE A 127 -7.28 -26.26 -40.02
N GLU A 128 -6.77 -27.03 -40.99
CA GLU A 128 -7.18 -26.93 -42.40
C GLU A 128 -8.68 -27.23 -42.53
N ASP A 129 -9.17 -28.35 -41.96
CA ASP A 129 -10.62 -28.68 -41.91
C ASP A 129 -11.46 -27.60 -41.19
N LEU A 130 -10.92 -26.95 -40.16
CA LEU A 130 -11.62 -25.88 -39.42
C LEU A 130 -11.60 -24.55 -40.17
N GLN A 131 -10.57 -24.30 -40.97
CA GLN A 131 -10.44 -23.10 -41.79
C GLN A 131 -11.41 -23.19 -42.97
N ASP A 132 -11.51 -24.36 -43.61
CA ASP A 132 -12.53 -24.66 -44.63
C ASP A 132 -13.95 -24.55 -44.04
N GLN A 133 -14.20 -25.11 -42.84
CA GLN A 133 -15.49 -24.93 -42.16
C GLN A 133 -15.75 -23.49 -41.70
N MET A 134 -14.71 -22.68 -41.43
CA MET A 134 -14.87 -21.25 -41.12
C MET A 134 -15.20 -20.44 -42.36
N GLU A 135 -14.60 -20.77 -43.50
CA GLU A 135 -14.91 -20.17 -44.80
C GLU A 135 -16.35 -20.49 -45.18
N ASP A 136 -16.77 -21.76 -45.08
CA ASP A 136 -18.16 -22.19 -45.28
C ASP A 136 -19.13 -21.48 -44.31
N MET A 137 -18.74 -21.27 -43.05
CA MET A 137 -19.60 -20.60 -42.06
C MET A 137 -19.64 -19.08 -42.24
N LEU A 138 -18.56 -18.45 -42.73
CA LEU A 138 -18.54 -17.04 -43.10
C LEU A 138 -19.38 -16.79 -44.36
N ASP A 139 -19.33 -17.69 -45.34
CA ASP A 139 -20.20 -17.66 -46.52
C ASP A 139 -21.66 -17.89 -46.13
N MET A 140 -21.94 -18.83 -45.23
CA MET A 140 -23.28 -19.02 -44.67
C MET A 140 -23.73 -17.81 -43.83
N ASN A 141 -22.83 -17.13 -43.12
CA ASN A 141 -23.14 -15.89 -42.39
C ASN A 141 -23.43 -14.73 -43.36
N ASN A 142 -22.69 -14.63 -44.47
CA ASN A 142 -22.97 -13.68 -45.54
C ASN A 142 -24.31 -13.99 -46.24
N GLU A 143 -24.65 -15.26 -46.48
CA GLU A 143 -25.97 -15.67 -46.99
C GLU A 143 -27.08 -15.40 -45.97
N ILE A 144 -26.85 -15.64 -44.68
CA ILE A 144 -27.80 -15.32 -43.59
C ILE A 144 -27.96 -13.80 -43.48
N GLN A 145 -26.90 -13.02 -43.56
CA GLN A 145 -26.92 -11.56 -43.58
C GLN A 145 -27.65 -11.04 -44.83
N GLU A 146 -27.44 -11.61 -46.02
CA GLU A 146 -28.20 -11.28 -47.24
C GLU A 146 -29.68 -11.69 -47.13
N ALA A 147 -29.98 -12.84 -46.51
CA ALA A 147 -31.34 -13.33 -46.32
C ALA A 147 -32.08 -12.55 -45.22
N MET A 148 -31.39 -12.11 -44.17
CA MET A 148 -31.92 -11.26 -43.10
C MET A 148 -31.99 -9.78 -43.52
N SER A 149 -31.05 -9.30 -44.34
CA SER A 149 -31.04 -7.95 -44.94
C SER A 149 -32.17 -7.77 -45.95
N ARG A 150 -32.65 -8.86 -46.59
CA ARG A 150 -33.91 -8.84 -47.34
C ARG A 150 -35.15 -8.63 -46.47
N GLN A 151 -35.05 -8.65 -45.13
CA GLN A 151 -36.22 -8.55 -44.27
C GLN A 151 -36.14 -7.57 -43.07
N TYR A 152 -35.02 -6.88 -42.83
CA TYR A 152 -34.98 -5.78 -41.86
C TYR A 152 -34.11 -4.62 -42.36
N ASP A 153 -34.73 -3.69 -43.08
CA ASP A 153 -34.30 -2.29 -43.03
C ASP A 153 -34.57 -1.83 -41.59
N THR A 154 -33.53 -1.81 -40.77
CA THR A 154 -33.66 -1.44 -39.36
C THR A 154 -33.62 0.08 -39.28
N PRO A 155 -34.58 0.75 -38.61
CA PRO A 155 -34.69 2.19 -38.66
C PRO A 155 -33.41 2.86 -38.14
N ASP A 156 -33.02 3.96 -38.79
CA ASP A 156 -31.98 4.88 -38.29
C ASP A 156 -32.26 5.16 -36.81
N ILE A 157 -31.34 4.72 -35.96
CA ILE A 157 -31.38 5.04 -34.54
C ILE A 157 -30.87 6.47 -34.42
N ASP A 158 -31.75 7.38 -33.99
CA ASP A 158 -31.40 8.79 -33.83
C ASP A 158 -30.45 8.95 -32.63
N GLU A 159 -29.22 9.37 -32.90
CA GLU A 159 -28.17 9.59 -31.89
C GLU A 159 -28.64 10.55 -30.77
N ALA A 160 -29.64 11.40 -31.04
CA ALA A 160 -30.20 12.31 -30.05
C ALA A 160 -30.94 11.62 -28.89
N ASP A 161 -31.62 10.49 -29.14
CA ASP A 161 -32.33 9.75 -28.09
C ASP A 161 -31.33 8.95 -27.22
N LEU A 162 -30.25 8.44 -27.83
CA LEU A 162 -29.14 7.78 -27.13
C LEU A 162 -28.37 8.76 -26.23
N GLU A 163 -28.15 10.00 -26.66
CA GLU A 163 -27.55 11.04 -25.82
C GLU A 163 -28.44 11.44 -24.64
N ALA A 164 -29.77 11.48 -24.84
CA ALA A 164 -30.72 11.78 -23.77
C ALA A 164 -30.76 10.68 -22.70
N GLU A 165 -30.73 9.39 -23.08
CA GLU A 165 -30.63 8.28 -22.13
C GLU A 165 -29.28 8.27 -21.39
N LEU A 166 -28.18 8.58 -22.09
CA LEU A 166 -26.85 8.67 -21.47
C LEU A 166 -26.80 9.81 -20.43
N ALA A 167 -27.48 10.93 -20.70
CA ALA A 167 -27.56 12.05 -19.76
C ALA A 167 -28.33 11.71 -18.49
N MET A 168 -29.43 10.94 -18.58
CA MET A 168 -30.19 10.47 -17.40
C MET A 168 -29.36 9.56 -16.48
N LEU A 169 -28.54 8.67 -17.04
CA LEU A 169 -27.64 7.79 -16.28
C LEU A 169 -26.55 8.57 -15.50
N GLY A 170 -26.11 9.71 -16.04
CA GLY A 170 -25.15 10.59 -15.37
C GLY A 170 -25.73 11.34 -14.16
N ASP A 171 -27.02 11.67 -14.19
CA ASP A 171 -27.69 12.43 -13.11
C ASP A 171 -28.05 11.53 -11.92
N GLU A 172 -28.39 10.25 -12.14
CA GLU A 172 -28.59 9.27 -11.05
C GLU A 172 -27.31 9.06 -10.21
N THR A 173 -26.13 9.16 -10.83
CA THR A 173 -24.84 8.99 -10.13
C THR A 173 -24.48 10.22 -9.26
N ARG A 174 -25.09 11.39 -9.50
CA ARG A 174 -24.81 12.64 -8.78
C ARG A 174 -25.77 12.90 -7.61
N SER A 175 -26.91 12.20 -7.55
CA SER A 175 -27.92 12.35 -6.48
C SER A 175 -27.60 11.68 -5.14
N ASP A 176 -26.56 10.86 -5.04
CA ASP A 176 -26.25 10.09 -3.81
C ASP A 176 -25.13 10.67 -2.92
N GLU A 177 -24.47 11.79 -3.29
CA GLU A 177 -23.30 12.30 -2.53
C GLU A 177 -23.42 13.68 -1.85
N PHE A 178 -24.61 14.31 -1.70
CA PHE A 178 -24.72 15.52 -0.86
C PHE A 178 -26.08 15.64 -0.15
N GLY A 179 -26.18 15.08 1.06
CA GLY A 179 -27.38 15.18 1.89
C GLY A 179 -27.14 14.98 3.38
N LEU A 180 -26.17 15.67 3.99
CA LEU A 180 -26.12 15.80 5.46
C LEU A 180 -27.21 16.78 5.94
N PRO A 181 -28.16 16.37 6.79
CA PRO A 181 -29.07 17.31 7.45
C PRO A 181 -28.38 17.99 8.65
N LYS A 182 -28.49 19.32 8.69
CA LYS A 182 -28.07 20.17 9.83
C LYS A 182 -29.00 19.96 11.04
N LEU A 183 -28.41 19.89 12.24
CA LEU A 183 -29.11 19.94 13.54
C LEU A 183 -29.78 21.31 13.75
N PRO A 184 -31.03 21.37 14.24
CA PRO A 184 -31.65 22.62 14.68
C PRO A 184 -31.62 22.81 16.22
N ALA A 185 -31.26 24.05 16.60
CA ALA A 185 -31.42 24.83 17.85
C ALA A 185 -31.24 24.13 19.22
#